data_AF-A0A6J8BAN6-F1
#
_entry.id   AF-A0A6J8BAN6-F1
#
_cell.length_a   1.000
_cell.length_b   1.000
_cell.length_c   1.000
_cell.angle_alpha   90.00
_cell.angle_beta   90.00
_cell.angle_gamma   90.00
#
_symmetry.space_group_name_H-M   'P 1'
#
loop_
_entity.id
_entity.type
_entity.pdbx_description
1 polymer ?
#
loop_
_entity_poly.entity_id
_entity_poly.type
_entity_poly.pdbx_seq_one_letter_code
_entity_poly.pdbx_strand_id
1 'polypeptide(L)'
;MDIIDIKELETAAITGGSHEQIQIDDNATGFGMEKLFSHFMTEFLTEIVIEDPYIRAHHQYPDAQMQQQQKLNQLKKSLLSHGIEFNWSFHDSLHDREIRFNTGWIVKIGRGLDIYKASDNKFSIGSSDLDLRPCHKTTVDIFHTKSINKTKDDTS
;
A
#
# COMPACT_ATOMS: atom_id res chain seq x y z
N MET A 1 -5.00 6.94 16.61
CA MET A 1 -3.86 7.66 16.05
C MET A 1 -2.67 7.02 16.70
N ASP A 2 -2.01 6.11 15.98
CA ASP A 2 -0.94 5.33 16.56
C ASP A 2 0.31 6.22 16.68
N ILE A 3 1.22 5.89 17.60
CA ILE A 3 2.45 6.68 17.87
C ILE A 3 3.28 6.88 16.58
N ILE A 4 3.13 5.97 15.63
CA ILE A 4 3.82 5.95 14.35
C ILE A 4 3.30 7.06 13.44
N ASP A 5 1.97 7.23 13.33
CA ASP A 5 1.33 8.31 12.55
C ASP A 5 1.78 9.71 13.02
N ILE A 6 1.94 9.88 14.34
CA ILE A 6 2.39 11.16 14.92
C ILE A 6 3.80 11.48 14.45
N LYS A 7 4.70 10.48 14.39
CA LYS A 7 6.07 10.68 13.93
C LYS A 7 6.14 11.06 12.45
N GLU A 8 5.30 10.49 11.58
CA GLU A 8 5.31 10.89 10.17
C GLU A 8 4.70 12.27 9.96
N LEU A 9 3.67 12.65 10.72
CA LEU A 9 3.13 14.00 10.70
C LEU A 9 4.16 15.02 11.17
N GLU A 10 4.87 14.73 12.26
CA GLU A 10 5.99 15.53 12.73
C GLU A 10 7.11 15.59 11.69
N THR A 11 7.45 14.46 11.06
CA THR A 11 8.49 14.39 10.02
C THR A 11 8.09 15.18 8.78
N ALA A 12 6.84 15.07 8.32
CA ALA A 12 6.32 15.86 7.21
C ALA A 12 6.35 17.36 7.55
N ALA A 13 5.93 17.75 8.75
CA ALA A 13 6.00 19.13 9.21
C ALA A 13 7.45 19.66 9.28
N ILE A 14 8.39 18.84 9.76
CA ILE A 14 9.82 19.20 9.88
C ILE A 14 10.49 19.29 8.50
N THR A 15 10.15 18.40 7.57
CA THR A 15 10.74 18.36 6.22
C THR A 15 10.03 19.25 5.21
N GLY A 16 8.96 19.95 5.61
CA GLY A 16 8.12 20.74 4.71
C GLY A 16 7.35 19.88 3.70
N GLY A 17 7.17 18.61 4.02
CA GLY A 17 6.33 17.64 3.32
C GLY A 17 4.84 17.99 3.39
N SER A 18 4.03 17.31 2.58
CA SER A 18 2.57 17.46 2.58
C SER A 18 1.90 16.25 3.21
N HIS A 19 0.75 16.48 3.84
CA HIS A 19 -0.17 15.44 4.32
C HIS A 19 -1.57 15.71 3.75
N GLU A 20 -2.17 14.68 3.19
CA GLU A 20 -3.56 14.65 2.74
C GLU A 20 -4.24 13.42 3.36
N GLN A 21 -5.51 13.54 3.75
CA GLN A 21 -6.29 12.41 4.23
C GLN A 21 -7.59 12.30 3.44
N ILE A 22 -7.85 11.08 2.94
CA ILE A 22 -9.09 10.72 2.27
C ILE A 22 -9.91 9.84 3.21
N GLN A 23 -11.18 10.21 3.38
CA GLN A 23 -12.16 9.41 4.11
C GLN A 23 -12.96 8.58 3.10
N ILE A 24 -12.91 7.25 3.23
CA ILE A 24 -13.76 6.34 2.48
C ILE A 24 -14.91 5.94 3.38
N ASP A 25 -16.12 6.36 3.06
CA ASP A 25 -17.33 6.01 3.81
C ASP A 25 -17.78 4.57 3.54
N ASP A 26 -18.61 4.04 4.44
CA ASP A 26 -19.15 2.69 4.29
C ASP A 26 -20.03 2.58 3.04
N ASN A 27 -19.79 1.57 2.21
CA ASN A 27 -20.41 1.34 0.90
C ASN A 27 -20.06 2.36 -0.18
N ALA A 28 -19.09 3.25 0.05
CA ALA A 28 -18.62 4.13 -1.01
C ALA A 28 -18.02 3.33 -2.17
N THR A 29 -18.17 3.83 -3.39
CA THR A 29 -17.57 3.30 -4.63
C THR A 29 -16.67 4.37 -5.24
N GLY A 30 -15.93 4.03 -6.30
CA GLY A 30 -15.05 4.97 -6.99
C GLY A 30 -13.63 5.03 -6.42
N PHE A 31 -13.22 3.97 -5.70
CA PHE A 31 -11.92 3.83 -5.05
C PHE A 31 -11.13 2.63 -5.57
N GLY A 32 -11.22 2.34 -6.88
CA GLY A 32 -10.41 1.29 -7.50
C GLY A 32 -8.91 1.55 -7.31
N MET A 33 -8.10 0.49 -7.24
CA MET A 33 -6.66 0.60 -6.94
C MET A 33 -5.91 1.50 -7.93
N GLU A 34 -6.23 1.41 -9.22
CA GLU A 34 -5.66 2.29 -10.24
C GLU A 34 -5.91 3.76 -9.90
N LYS A 35 -7.16 4.11 -9.60
CA LYS A 35 -7.54 5.48 -9.27
C LYS A 35 -6.88 5.97 -7.98
N LEU A 36 -6.88 5.12 -6.94
CA LEU A 36 -6.31 5.45 -5.63
C LEU A 36 -4.81 5.76 -5.70
N PHE A 37 -4.07 5.05 -6.55
CA PHE A 37 -2.62 5.19 -6.63
C PHE A 37 -2.10 5.89 -7.88
N SER A 38 -2.97 6.20 -8.85
CA SER A 38 -2.60 6.81 -10.14
C SER A 38 -1.69 8.04 -9.99
N HIS A 39 -1.95 8.88 -8.99
CA HIS A 39 -1.16 10.09 -8.73
C HIS A 39 0.31 9.80 -8.38
N PHE A 40 0.60 8.63 -7.82
CA PHE A 40 1.96 8.25 -7.37
C PHE A 40 2.72 7.44 -8.44
N MET A 41 2.01 6.90 -9.43
CA MET A 41 2.54 6.06 -10.52
C MET A 41 3.13 6.90 -11.67
N THR A 42 4.10 7.75 -11.35
CA THR A 42 4.80 8.58 -12.34
C THR A 42 5.88 7.81 -13.09
N GLU A 43 6.41 8.37 -14.18
CA GLU A 43 7.55 7.82 -14.93
C GLU A 43 8.85 7.68 -14.11
N PHE A 44 8.95 8.38 -12.97
CA PHE A 44 10.09 8.33 -12.07
C PHE A 44 10.00 7.20 -11.04
N LEU A 45 8.84 6.55 -10.92
CA LEU A 45 8.64 5.46 -10.00
C LEU A 45 9.35 4.20 -10.49
N THR A 46 10.27 3.68 -9.70
CA THR A 46 10.98 2.44 -10.03
C THR A 46 10.86 1.37 -8.94
N GLU A 47 10.41 1.74 -7.74
CA GLU A 47 10.27 0.82 -6.62
C GLU A 47 9.08 1.18 -5.74
N ILE A 48 8.32 0.15 -5.35
CA ILE A 48 7.22 0.22 -4.39
C ILE A 48 7.50 -0.81 -3.30
N VAL A 49 7.37 -0.39 -2.04
CA VAL A 49 7.44 -1.27 -0.87
C VAL A 49 6.06 -1.31 -0.21
N ILE A 50 5.55 -2.52 0.02
CA ILE A 50 4.23 -2.74 0.67
C ILE A 50 4.46 -3.50 1.96
N GLU A 51 4.04 -2.90 3.08
CA GLU A 51 3.97 -3.53 4.39
C GLU A 51 2.49 -3.67 4.76
N ASP A 52 2.02 -4.92 4.84
CA ASP A 52 0.64 -5.23 5.22
C ASP A 52 0.60 -6.52 6.05
N PRO A 53 0.19 -6.45 7.33
CA PRO A 53 0.15 -7.61 8.22
C PRO A 53 -0.91 -8.63 7.80
N TYR A 54 -1.92 -8.23 7.02
CA TYR A 54 -3.05 -9.07 6.63
C TYR A 54 -2.81 -9.84 5.33
N ILE A 55 -1.68 -9.64 4.65
CA ILE A 55 -1.20 -10.55 3.60
C ILE A 55 -0.54 -11.77 4.28
N ARG A 56 -1.25 -12.42 5.21
CA ARG A 56 -0.82 -13.65 5.87
C ARG A 56 -1.97 -14.63 5.99
N ALA A 57 -1.71 -15.86 5.58
CA ALA A 57 -2.54 -16.97 5.98
C ALA A 57 -2.48 -17.13 7.51
N HIS A 58 -3.60 -17.53 8.10
CA HIS A 58 -3.71 -17.67 9.55
C HIS A 58 -2.70 -18.73 10.05
N HIS A 59 -1.83 -18.35 10.98
CA HIS A 59 -0.67 -19.18 11.43
C HIS A 59 -1.05 -20.53 12.02
N GLN A 60 -2.30 -20.65 12.50
CA GLN A 60 -2.83 -21.90 13.04
C GLN A 60 -2.97 -23.01 11.99
N TYR A 61 -2.84 -22.69 10.69
CA TYR A 61 -2.96 -23.65 9.58
C TYR A 61 -1.69 -23.66 8.72
N PRO A 62 -0.72 -24.54 9.03
CA PRO A 62 0.54 -24.64 8.28
C PRO A 62 0.36 -24.83 6.77
N ASP A 63 -0.66 -25.61 6.35
CA ASP A 63 -0.97 -25.82 4.94
C ASP A 63 -1.35 -24.52 4.23
N ALA A 64 -2.06 -23.62 4.92
CA ALA A 64 -2.45 -22.34 4.36
C ALA A 64 -1.23 -21.41 4.16
N GLN A 65 -0.26 -21.46 5.09
CA GLN A 65 0.99 -20.72 4.93
C GLN A 65 1.81 -21.25 3.74
N MET A 66 1.94 -22.58 3.62
CA MET A 66 2.66 -23.19 2.50
C MET A 66 2.01 -22.82 1.16
N GLN A 67 0.69 -22.90 1.07
CA GLN A 67 -0.06 -22.48 -0.12
C GLN A 67 0.15 -20.99 -0.45
N GLN A 68 0.18 -20.13 0.57
CA GLN A 68 0.43 -18.70 0.37
C GLN A 68 1.83 -18.46 -0.21
N GLN A 69 2.87 -19.08 0.35
CA GLN A 69 4.24 -18.96 -0.15
C GLN A 69 4.37 -19.46 -1.59
N GLN A 70 3.69 -20.55 -1.93
CA GLN A 70 3.64 -21.05 -3.31
C GLN A 70 3.02 -20.03 -4.27
N LYS A 71 1.90 -19.40 -3.89
CA LYS A 71 1.27 -18.34 -4.68
C LYS A 71 2.17 -17.11 -4.84
N LEU A 72 2.83 -16.66 -3.77
CA LEU A 72 3.78 -15.55 -3.83
C LEU A 72 4.98 -15.87 -4.73
N ASN A 73 5.46 -17.11 -4.71
CA ASN A 73 6.54 -17.57 -5.60
C ASN A 73 6.09 -17.68 -7.07
N GLN A 74 4.84 -18.05 -7.33
CA GLN A 74 4.27 -18.01 -8.68
C GLN A 74 4.17 -16.57 -9.18
N LEU A 75 3.68 -15.66 -8.34
CA LEU A 75 3.64 -14.23 -8.64
C LEU A 75 5.04 -13.68 -8.93
N LYS A 76 6.04 -14.02 -8.11
CA LYS A 76 7.45 -13.65 -8.33
C LYS A 76 7.93 -14.02 -9.73
N LYS A 77 7.68 -15.27 -10.15
CA LYS A 77 8.08 -15.76 -11.47
C LYS A 77 7.34 -15.02 -12.60
N SER A 78 6.05 -14.79 -12.43
CA SER A 78 5.23 -14.08 -13.44
C SER A 78 5.62 -12.62 -13.59
N LEU A 79 5.98 -11.94 -12.51
CA LEU A 79 6.45 -10.55 -12.55
C LEU A 79 7.85 -10.47 -13.17
N LEU A 80 8.73 -11.41 -12.82
CA LEU A 80 10.09 -11.46 -13.37
C LEU A 80 10.10 -11.66 -14.90
N SER A 81 9.15 -12.42 -15.46
CA SER A 81 9.04 -12.57 -16.92
C SER A 81 8.66 -11.26 -17.65
N HIS A 82 8.19 -10.27 -16.90
CA HIS A 82 7.88 -8.92 -17.39
C HIS A 82 8.93 -7.88 -16.94
N GLY A 83 10.08 -8.34 -16.43
CA GLY A 83 11.17 -7.47 -16.00
C GLY A 83 10.97 -6.80 -14.63
N ILE A 84 9.97 -7.25 -13.85
CA ILE A 84 9.67 -6.70 -12.53
C ILE A 84 10.25 -7.63 -11.46
N GLU A 85 11.17 -7.13 -10.66
CA GLU A 85 11.67 -7.87 -9.50
C GLU A 85 10.67 -7.80 -8.35
N PHE A 86 10.28 -8.96 -7.83
CA PHE A 86 9.38 -9.07 -6.68
C PHE A 86 10.06 -9.85 -5.55
N ASN A 87 10.21 -9.19 -4.41
CA ASN A 87 10.76 -9.76 -3.19
C ASN A 87 9.72 -9.68 -2.07
N TRP A 88 9.63 -10.72 -1.26
CA TRP A 88 8.67 -10.82 -0.17
C TRP A 88 9.31 -11.50 1.05
N SER A 89 8.89 -11.07 2.23
CA SER A 89 9.30 -11.64 3.51
C SER A 89 8.15 -11.55 4.51
N PHE A 90 8.15 -12.42 5.51
CA PHE A 90 7.25 -12.31 6.66
C PHE A 90 8.04 -11.84 7.89
N HIS A 91 7.40 -11.00 8.71
CA HIS A 91 7.98 -10.41 9.92
C HIS A 91 6.94 -10.36 11.05
N ASP A 92 7.14 -11.06 12.15
CA ASP A 92 6.10 -11.23 13.18
C ASP A 92 5.68 -9.93 13.91
N SER A 93 6.49 -8.88 13.83
CA SER A 93 6.26 -7.59 14.48
C SER A 93 5.72 -6.50 13.55
N LEU A 94 5.26 -6.85 12.35
CA LEU A 94 4.63 -5.86 11.46
C LEU A 94 3.22 -5.55 11.95
N HIS A 95 2.97 -4.27 12.20
CA HIS A 95 1.66 -3.74 12.55
C HIS A 95 1.19 -2.67 11.56
N ASP A 96 2.12 -2.04 10.84
CA ASP A 96 1.85 -0.93 9.96
C ASP A 96 1.28 -1.41 8.62
N ARG A 97 0.31 -0.65 8.13
CA ARG A 97 -0.30 -0.80 6.80
C ARG A 97 0.18 0.37 5.97
N GLU A 98 1.30 0.16 5.29
CA GLU A 98 2.04 1.23 4.64
C GLU A 98 2.49 0.82 3.24
N ILE A 99 2.36 1.75 2.30
CA ILE A 99 2.87 1.64 0.94
C ILE A 99 3.83 2.80 0.73
N ARG A 100 5.09 2.50 0.45
CA ARG A 100 6.13 3.49 0.16
C ARG A 100 6.49 3.47 -1.31
N PHE A 101 6.61 4.65 -1.89
CA PHE A 101 7.05 4.87 -3.26
C PHE A 101 8.43 5.53 -3.20
N ASN A 102 9.38 5.05 -4.01
CA ASN A 102 10.74 5.62 -4.00
C ASN A 102 10.83 7.07 -4.55
N THR A 103 9.71 7.61 -5.01
CA THR A 103 9.52 9.03 -5.35
C THR A 103 9.22 9.92 -4.13
N GLY A 104 9.19 9.36 -2.92
CA GLY A 104 9.02 10.11 -1.67
C GLY A 104 7.60 10.12 -1.11
N TRP A 105 6.65 9.46 -1.78
CA TRP A 105 5.28 9.28 -1.31
C TRP A 105 5.14 8.09 -0.37
N ILE A 106 4.30 8.24 0.64
CA ILE A 106 3.92 7.20 1.59
C ILE A 106 2.40 7.22 1.72
N VAL A 107 1.76 6.07 1.59
CA VAL A 107 0.31 5.91 1.72
C VAL A 107 0.01 4.90 2.81
N LYS A 108 -0.76 5.31 3.81
CA LYS A 108 -1.23 4.46 4.91
C LYS A 108 -2.73 4.27 4.80
N ILE A 109 -3.16 3.01 4.84
CA ILE A 109 -4.59 2.68 4.72
C ILE A 109 -5.03 1.99 5.99
N GLY A 110 -6.06 2.53 6.64
CA GLY A 110 -6.60 2.04 7.91
C GLY A 110 -7.10 0.58 7.88
N ARG A 111 -7.16 -0.07 6.72
CA ARG A 111 -7.47 -1.50 6.52
C ARG A 111 -6.41 -2.26 5.72
N GLY A 112 -5.34 -1.61 5.26
CA GLY A 112 -4.41 -2.19 4.30
C GLY A 112 -5.04 -2.28 2.92
N LEU A 113 -4.67 -3.28 2.12
CA LEU A 113 -5.24 -3.48 0.77
C LEU A 113 -6.67 -4.07 0.78
N ASP A 114 -7.18 -4.52 1.94
CA ASP A 114 -8.51 -5.12 2.12
C ASP A 114 -9.62 -4.08 2.39
N ILE A 115 -9.76 -3.13 1.46
CA ILE A 115 -10.75 -2.04 1.57
C ILE A 115 -12.12 -2.40 0.97
N TYR A 116 -12.24 -3.46 0.18
CA TYR A 116 -13.45 -3.78 -0.58
C TYR A 116 -14.35 -4.78 0.15
N LYS A 117 -15.66 -4.60 0.01
CA LYS A 117 -16.63 -5.61 0.46
C LYS A 117 -16.65 -6.80 -0.51
N ALA A 118 -17.06 -7.96 -0.01
CA ALA A 118 -17.38 -9.10 -0.85
C ALA A 118 -18.45 -8.70 -1.89
N SER A 119 -18.28 -9.16 -3.13
CA SER A 119 -19.35 -9.04 -4.13
C SER A 119 -20.49 -9.97 -3.75
N ASP A 120 -21.72 -9.55 -4.06
CA ASP A 120 -22.92 -10.34 -3.80
C ASP A 120 -22.88 -11.68 -4.55
N ASN A 121 -22.49 -11.65 -5.82
CA ASN A 121 -22.23 -12.87 -6.60
C ASN A 121 -21.20 -12.60 -7.72
N LYS A 122 -20.80 -13.66 -8.43
CA LYS A 122 -19.79 -13.58 -9.51
C LYS A 122 -20.22 -12.71 -10.70
N PHE A 123 -21.52 -12.46 -10.85
CA PHE A 123 -22.10 -11.71 -11.96
C PHE A 123 -22.57 -10.31 -11.54
N SER A 124 -22.39 -9.93 -10.27
CA SER A 124 -22.75 -8.59 -9.81
C SER A 124 -21.78 -7.55 -10.36
N ILE A 125 -22.30 -6.35 -10.63
CA ILE A 125 -21.47 -5.18 -10.92
C ILE A 125 -20.48 -4.99 -9.77
N GLY A 126 -19.24 -4.65 -10.12
CA GLY A 126 -18.14 -4.57 -9.18
C GLY A 126 -17.39 -5.89 -8.98
N SER A 127 -17.86 -7.05 -9.49
CA SER A 127 -17.16 -8.34 -9.30
C SER A 127 -15.75 -8.34 -9.91
N SER A 128 -15.56 -7.67 -11.05
CA SER A 128 -14.27 -7.56 -11.75
C SER A 128 -13.67 -6.16 -11.67
N ASP A 129 -14.51 -5.14 -11.78
CA ASP A 129 -14.09 -3.74 -11.70
C ASP A 129 -14.20 -3.24 -10.25
N LEU A 130 -13.06 -2.99 -9.61
CA LEU A 130 -13.01 -2.54 -8.23
C LEU A 130 -13.49 -1.10 -8.04
N ASP A 131 -13.52 -0.27 -9.08
CA ASP A 131 -14.07 1.08 -8.97
C ASP A 131 -15.58 1.06 -8.71
N LEU A 132 -16.26 -0.01 -9.15
CA LEU A 132 -17.69 -0.23 -8.93
C LEU A 132 -17.97 -1.07 -7.67
N ARG A 133 -16.94 -1.50 -6.93
CA ARG A 133 -17.10 -2.34 -5.74
C ARG A 133 -17.32 -1.47 -4.49
N PRO A 134 -18.37 -1.73 -3.68
CA PRO A 134 -18.55 -1.05 -2.40
C PRO A 134 -17.38 -1.30 -1.45
N CYS A 135 -16.90 -0.25 -0.78
CA CYS A 135 -15.81 -0.31 0.19
C CYS A 135 -16.31 -0.41 1.63
N HIS A 136 -15.47 -0.96 2.50
CA HIS A 136 -15.56 -0.78 3.94
C HIS A 136 -15.11 0.63 4.32
N LYS A 137 -15.72 1.20 5.38
CA LYS A 137 -15.26 2.47 5.94
C LYS A 137 -13.77 2.40 6.33
N THR A 138 -12.96 3.32 5.85
CA THR A 138 -11.52 3.43 6.18
C THR A 138 -10.99 4.84 5.95
N THR A 139 -9.82 5.14 6.51
CA THR A 139 -9.03 6.31 6.15
C THR A 139 -7.89 5.91 5.22
N VAL A 140 -7.48 6.84 4.36
CA VAL A 140 -6.25 6.77 3.58
C VAL A 140 -5.47 8.04 3.85
N ASP A 141 -4.32 7.91 4.50
CA ASP A 141 -3.41 8.99 4.84
C ASP A 141 -2.25 8.99 3.84
N ILE A 142 -2.02 10.12 3.18
CA ILE A 142 -1.04 10.31 2.13
C ILE A 142 -0.01 11.32 2.62
N PHE A 143 1.26 10.94 2.58
CA PHE A 143 2.38 11.78 2.96
C PHE A 143 3.35 11.92 1.79
N HIS A 144 3.99 13.08 1.70
CA HIS A 144 5.11 13.29 0.79
C HIS A 144 6.26 13.91 1.54
N THR A 145 7.40 13.23 1.54
CA THR A 145 8.63 13.80 2.08
C THR A 145 9.28 14.67 1.01
N LYS A 146 9.49 15.96 1.28
CA LYS A 146 10.39 16.74 0.42
C LYS A 146 11.81 16.27 0.72
N SER A 147 12.49 15.77 -0.30
CA SER A 147 13.92 15.53 -0.23
C SER A 147 14.61 16.84 0.17
N ILE A 148 15.11 16.91 1.39
CA ILE A 148 16.13 17.91 1.73
C ILE A 148 17.35 17.47 0.95
N ASN A 149 17.58 18.06 -0.22
CA ASN A 149 18.86 17.96 -0.91
C ASN A 149 19.92 18.48 0.07
N LYS A 150 20.59 17.57 0.80
CA LYS A 150 21.90 17.85 1.34
C LYS A 150 22.81 17.93 0.12
N THR A 151 22.90 19.11 -0.47
CA THR A 151 24.06 19.52 -1.24
C THR A 151 25.27 19.32 -0.34
N LYS A 152 25.95 18.17 -0.46
CA LYS A 152 27.36 18.12 -0.19
C LYS A 152 28.03 18.64 -1.45
N ASP A 153 28.12 19.96 -1.52
CA ASP A 153 29.20 20.60 -2.25
C ASP A 153 30.06 21.35 -1.22
N ASP A 154 31.36 21.35 -1.51
CA ASP A 154 32.45 22.09 -0.86
C ASP A 154 33.01 21.57 0.47
N THR A 155 34.03 20.70 0.38
CA THR A 155 35.41 21.17 0.67
C THR A 155 36.46 20.25 0.04
N SER A 156 37.16 20.82 -0.95
CA SER A 156 38.57 20.71 -1.36
C SER A 156 39.35 19.40 -1.31
#